data_AF-A0AAW6ATA3-F1
#
_entry.id   AF-A0AAW6ATA3-F1
#
_cell.length_a   1.000
_cell.length_b   1.000
_cell.length_c   1.000
_cell.angle_alpha   90.00
_cell.angle_beta   90.00
_cell.angle_gamma   90.00
#
_symmetry.space_group_name_H-M   'P 1'
#
loop_
_entity.id
_entity.type
_entity.pdbx_description
1 polymer ?
#
loop_
_entity_poly.entity_id
_entity_poly.type
_entity_poly.pdbx_seq_one_letter_code
_entity_poly.pdbx_strand_id
1 'polypeptide(L)'
;MPVYGYDKDYPFAAFVTNLGKYNEGELVGEWVKFPTTAEEMKQVFDRIGIGQTDDFGHTYEEWFITDYDCYVDGLYDKLGEYESLDELNYLASKLDEMDRGEFEQFQVAMEIGDHSGSVQEIINLTENLDCYDVYPGIEDYDDLGRYYIDELDAMQVPEHLKNYIDYEAYGRDIALDESGDFTSFGYVRDTGSSFHEYYDGDRGSIPEEYRVMTFQDDIPEEELSEWAMDIAFDMEEYFRQNDPQYAAEHPEEHAAREEIYESLMAGQVMALEEKLAALGQTQDDYLPSEVEKFKEASRYEAALDTSRAEVRKEPAQEDSFSIYQLKGGDETLDYRFEPLDAIQRNGLSVDPANYELVYTAPLTERDNLESIYTRFNIDRPADFHGHSLSVSDIVVLHQDGKDTAHYCDRFGFSQVPEFLEPERAKEVTIPTPDQMETGETVRTPRGSFYVTAMSREQMEAAGYGLHHQSDDGKYLIMGNGTRAFAVLAEQPEKDNPLRTAEMTLEDDYGMIDGVINNGKRGEEVEKAKETAERGGTEKKTSIRERLEDAKKECSERKPPEKGRPGREAPEHGGL
;
A
#
# COMPACT_ATOMS: atom_id res chain seq x y z
N MET A 1 -3.31 32.32 -18.93
CA MET A 1 -3.26 30.89 -19.30
C MET A 1 -1.89 30.60 -19.85
N PRO A 2 -1.05 29.91 -19.05
CA PRO A 2 0.23 29.41 -19.49
C PRO A 2 -0.02 28.39 -20.63
N VAL A 3 0.89 28.35 -21.60
CA VAL A 3 0.73 27.50 -22.78
C VAL A 3 1.48 26.21 -22.52
N TYR A 4 0.81 25.24 -21.88
CA TYR A 4 1.33 23.89 -21.73
C TYR A 4 1.71 23.32 -23.10
N GLY A 5 2.70 22.42 -23.15
CA GLY A 5 3.20 21.81 -24.39
C GLY A 5 2.05 21.35 -25.30
N TYR A 6 1.76 22.15 -26.32
CA TYR A 6 0.70 21.98 -27.32
C TYR A 6 -0.72 21.70 -26.75
N ASP A 7 -1.50 22.78 -26.57
CA ASP A 7 -2.97 22.80 -26.78
C ASP A 7 -3.81 21.94 -25.80
N LYS A 8 -3.48 21.96 -24.50
CA LYS A 8 -4.23 21.22 -23.45
C LYS A 8 -4.83 22.19 -22.42
N ASP A 9 -6.08 21.90 -21.99
CA ASP A 9 -6.87 22.71 -21.06
C ASP A 9 -6.55 22.43 -19.55
N TYR A 10 -5.43 21.76 -19.22
CA TYR A 10 -5.09 21.35 -17.84
C TYR A 10 -3.57 21.09 -17.66
N PRO A 11 -2.97 21.36 -16.47
CA PRO A 11 -1.55 21.08 -16.18
C PRO A 11 -1.13 19.60 -16.29
N PHE A 12 -1.90 18.71 -15.66
CA PHE A 12 -1.66 17.26 -15.69
C PHE A 12 -2.93 16.46 -15.34
N ALA A 13 -2.90 15.18 -15.66
CA ALA A 13 -3.93 14.21 -15.28
C ALA A 13 -3.32 13.00 -14.58
N ALA A 14 -4.08 12.34 -13.72
CA ALA A 14 -3.71 11.11 -13.04
C ALA A 14 -4.73 10.00 -13.32
N PHE A 15 -4.27 8.77 -13.49
CA PHE A 15 -5.14 7.60 -13.61
C PHE A 15 -5.38 6.99 -12.24
N VAL A 16 -6.55 7.26 -11.67
CA VAL A 16 -6.94 6.79 -10.33
C VAL A 16 -7.57 5.41 -10.45
N THR A 17 -7.01 4.43 -9.76
CA THR A 17 -7.39 3.01 -9.86
C THR A 17 -7.89 2.47 -8.53
N ASN A 18 -8.96 1.68 -8.58
CA ASN A 18 -9.52 0.97 -7.43
C ASN A 18 -8.60 -0.21 -7.05
N LEU A 19 -8.04 -0.18 -5.83
CA LEU A 19 -7.08 -1.18 -5.37
C LEU A 19 -7.74 -2.54 -5.11
N GLY A 20 -8.95 -2.55 -4.56
CA GLY A 20 -9.67 -3.79 -4.27
C GLY A 20 -10.01 -4.58 -5.54
N LYS A 21 -10.61 -3.92 -6.54
CA LYS A 21 -10.89 -4.55 -7.85
C LYS A 21 -9.61 -4.98 -8.56
N TYR A 22 -8.55 -4.19 -8.44
CA TYR A 22 -7.26 -4.55 -9.00
C TYR A 22 -6.68 -5.82 -8.35
N ASN A 23 -6.84 -5.98 -7.03
CA ASN A 23 -6.44 -7.20 -6.32
C ASN A 23 -7.20 -8.43 -6.80
N GLU A 24 -8.48 -8.27 -7.13
CA GLU A 24 -9.35 -9.29 -7.76
C GLU A 24 -8.98 -9.62 -9.21
N GLY A 25 -8.07 -8.85 -9.82
CA GLY A 25 -7.58 -9.06 -11.18
C GLY A 25 -8.25 -8.17 -12.23
N GLU A 26 -9.06 -7.18 -11.81
CA GLU A 26 -9.72 -6.24 -12.70
C GLU A 26 -9.10 -4.84 -12.58
N LEU A 27 -8.50 -4.34 -13.66
CA LEU A 27 -7.99 -2.97 -13.72
C LEU A 27 -9.14 -1.98 -13.96
N VAL A 28 -9.75 -1.52 -12.87
CA VAL A 28 -10.82 -0.51 -12.86
C VAL A 28 -10.27 0.82 -12.37
N GLY A 29 -10.19 1.80 -13.27
CA GLY A 29 -9.71 3.15 -12.97
C GLY A 29 -10.12 4.15 -14.05
N GLU A 30 -9.92 5.44 -13.76
CA GLU A 30 -10.29 6.54 -14.65
C GLU A 30 -9.25 7.67 -14.61
N TRP A 31 -9.09 8.35 -15.76
CA TRP A 31 -8.28 9.56 -15.85
C TRP A 31 -9.00 10.75 -15.23
N VAL A 32 -8.38 11.33 -14.20
CA VAL A 32 -8.79 12.58 -13.56
C VAL A 32 -7.88 13.70 -14.04
N LYS A 33 -8.47 14.78 -14.58
CA LYS A 33 -7.74 15.98 -15.00
C LYS A 33 -7.73 16.95 -13.84
N PHE A 34 -6.58 17.52 -13.51
CA PHE A 34 -6.45 18.53 -12.46
C PHE A 34 -6.20 19.91 -13.07
N PRO A 35 -6.72 21.00 -12.48
CA PRO A 35 -7.57 21.01 -11.29
C PRO A 35 -9.00 20.46 -11.56
N THR A 36 -9.63 19.93 -10.51
CA THR A 36 -10.97 19.31 -10.50
C THR A 36 -11.74 19.74 -9.25
N THR A 37 -13.04 19.47 -9.17
CA THR A 37 -13.85 19.71 -7.97
C THR A 37 -14.11 18.44 -7.15
N ALA A 38 -14.50 18.61 -5.89
CA ALA A 38 -14.91 17.51 -5.02
C ALA A 38 -16.10 16.71 -5.57
N GLU A 39 -17.07 17.38 -6.20
CA GLU A 39 -18.20 16.70 -6.84
C GLU A 39 -17.76 15.87 -8.06
N GLU A 40 -16.87 16.40 -8.89
CA GLU A 40 -16.34 15.67 -10.04
C GLU A 40 -15.50 14.46 -9.59
N MET A 41 -14.68 14.63 -8.55
CA MET A 41 -13.91 13.54 -7.95
C MET A 41 -14.81 12.45 -7.35
N LYS A 42 -15.85 12.83 -6.60
CA LYS A 42 -16.86 11.88 -6.09
C LYS A 42 -17.49 11.07 -7.22
N GLN A 43 -17.87 11.72 -8.32
CA GLN A 43 -18.44 11.02 -9.46
C GLN A 43 -17.44 10.08 -10.14
N VAL A 44 -16.14 10.39 -10.13
CA VAL A 44 -15.10 9.46 -10.59
C VAL A 44 -15.09 8.24 -9.67
N PHE A 45 -15.09 8.43 -8.36
CA PHE A 45 -15.09 7.36 -7.35
C PHE A 45 -16.30 6.43 -7.53
N ASP A 46 -17.49 7.00 -7.70
CA ASP A 46 -18.71 6.24 -7.99
C ASP A 46 -18.56 5.38 -9.26
N ARG A 47 -17.92 5.89 -10.31
CA ARG A 47 -17.72 5.18 -11.59
C ARG A 47 -16.69 4.07 -11.48
N ILE A 48 -15.60 4.28 -10.74
CA ILE A 48 -14.56 3.25 -10.50
C ILE A 48 -14.96 2.27 -9.39
N GLY A 49 -16.05 2.54 -8.68
CA GLY A 49 -16.65 1.67 -7.68
C GLY A 49 -16.00 1.78 -6.29
N ILE A 50 -15.37 2.91 -5.98
CA ILE A 50 -14.96 3.25 -4.61
C ILE A 50 -16.21 3.65 -3.82
N GLY A 51 -16.36 3.15 -2.59
CA GLY A 51 -17.57 3.25 -1.78
C GLY A 51 -18.65 2.21 -2.09
N GLN A 52 -18.45 1.34 -3.08
CA GLN A 52 -19.36 0.22 -3.38
C GLN A 52 -18.92 -1.06 -2.65
N THR A 53 -19.88 -1.91 -2.36
CA THR A 53 -19.65 -3.18 -1.66
C THR A 53 -19.46 -4.35 -2.64
N ASP A 54 -18.52 -5.24 -2.34
CA ASP A 54 -18.30 -6.49 -3.07
C ASP A 54 -19.37 -7.55 -2.77
N ASP A 55 -19.29 -8.70 -3.45
CA ASP A 55 -20.21 -9.84 -3.25
C ASP A 55 -20.10 -10.46 -1.83
N PHE A 56 -19.09 -10.08 -1.05
CA PHE A 56 -18.80 -10.57 0.30
C PHE A 56 -19.17 -9.56 1.40
N GLY A 57 -19.65 -8.36 1.04
CA GLY A 57 -20.02 -7.33 2.00
C GLY A 57 -18.91 -6.35 2.38
N HIS A 58 -17.74 -6.37 1.72
CA HIS A 58 -16.65 -5.42 1.96
C HIS A 58 -16.76 -4.20 1.04
N THR A 59 -16.60 -3.00 1.59
CA THR A 59 -16.60 -1.76 0.82
C THR A 59 -15.23 -1.49 0.21
N TYR A 60 -15.18 -1.13 -1.07
CA TYR A 60 -13.95 -0.69 -1.72
C TYR A 60 -13.58 0.74 -1.30
N GLU A 61 -12.65 0.89 -0.39
CA GLU A 61 -12.26 2.22 0.12
C GLU A 61 -10.88 2.67 -0.38
N GLU A 62 -10.05 1.74 -0.86
CA GLU A 62 -8.66 2.01 -1.22
C GLU A 62 -8.47 2.26 -2.72
N TRP A 63 -7.68 3.27 -3.05
CA TRP A 63 -7.25 3.59 -4.42
C TRP A 63 -5.75 3.88 -4.46
N PHE A 64 -5.20 3.87 -5.67
CA PHE A 64 -3.83 4.32 -5.93
C PHE A 64 -3.77 4.94 -7.34
N ILE A 65 -2.71 5.69 -7.59
CA ILE A 65 -2.47 6.31 -8.89
C ILE A 65 -1.56 5.38 -9.69
N THR A 66 -2.07 4.91 -10.82
CA THR A 66 -1.33 3.98 -11.68
C THR A 66 -0.40 4.73 -12.62
N ASP A 67 -0.86 5.84 -13.21
CA ASP A 67 -0.11 6.56 -14.22
C ASP A 67 -0.45 8.05 -14.21
N TYR A 68 0.41 8.85 -14.82
CA TYR A 68 0.24 10.30 -14.95
C TYR A 68 0.38 10.73 -16.42
N ASP A 69 -0.33 11.79 -16.80
CA ASP A 69 -0.16 12.48 -18.07
C ASP A 69 0.16 13.94 -17.75
N CYS A 70 1.46 14.24 -17.66
CA CYS A 70 1.99 15.55 -17.27
C CYS A 70 2.46 16.33 -18.50
N TYR A 71 2.06 17.59 -18.62
CA TYR A 71 2.61 18.52 -19.63
C TYR A 71 3.66 19.47 -19.06
N VAL A 72 3.91 19.35 -17.77
CA VAL A 72 4.99 20.01 -17.05
C VAL A 72 6.21 19.09 -17.14
N ASP A 73 7.27 19.57 -17.79
CA ASP A 73 8.49 18.77 -17.98
C ASP A 73 9.10 18.40 -16.62
N GLY A 74 9.60 17.16 -16.51
CA GLY A 74 10.19 16.62 -15.29
C GLY A 74 9.19 16.27 -14.16
N LEU A 75 7.93 16.73 -14.22
CA LEU A 75 6.95 16.49 -13.15
C LEU A 75 6.60 15.00 -13.01
N TYR A 76 6.43 14.28 -14.12
CA TYR A 76 6.07 12.85 -14.12
C TYR A 76 6.99 12.00 -13.23
N ASP A 77 8.30 12.27 -13.30
CA ASP A 77 9.32 11.51 -12.56
C ASP A 77 9.34 11.81 -11.05
N LYS A 78 8.60 12.85 -10.61
CA LYS A 78 8.53 13.30 -9.21
C LYS A 78 7.25 12.86 -8.49
N LEU A 79 6.26 12.32 -9.22
CA LEU A 79 4.98 11.90 -8.66
C LEU A 79 4.97 10.40 -8.38
N GLY A 80 4.62 10.02 -7.14
CA GLY A 80 4.48 8.65 -6.68
C GLY A 80 3.10 8.03 -6.90
N GLU A 81 2.91 6.79 -6.46
CA GLU A 81 1.63 6.06 -6.67
C GLU A 81 0.58 6.36 -5.60
N TYR A 82 0.97 7.02 -4.52
CA TYR A 82 0.16 7.30 -3.33
C TYR A 82 0.10 8.80 -3.01
N GLU A 83 0.28 9.64 -4.03
CA GLU A 83 0.16 11.09 -3.86
C GLU A 83 -1.27 11.46 -3.44
N SER A 84 -1.38 12.46 -2.56
CA SER A 84 -2.67 12.97 -2.11
C SER A 84 -3.39 13.66 -3.27
N LEU A 85 -4.65 13.27 -3.52
CA LEU A 85 -5.47 13.89 -4.56
C LEU A 85 -5.76 15.37 -4.26
N ASP A 86 -5.79 15.76 -2.98
CA ASP A 86 -5.90 17.16 -2.56
C ASP A 86 -4.63 17.95 -2.87
N GLU A 87 -3.45 17.37 -2.62
CA GLU A 87 -2.17 18.03 -2.94
C GLU A 87 -1.96 18.17 -4.44
N LEU A 88 -2.30 17.12 -5.21
CA LEU A 88 -2.26 17.17 -6.67
C LEU A 88 -3.21 18.25 -7.20
N ASN A 89 -4.43 18.37 -6.63
CA ASN A 89 -5.36 19.41 -7.03
C ASN A 89 -4.86 20.81 -6.67
N TYR A 90 -4.25 20.96 -5.49
CA TYR A 90 -3.69 22.23 -5.06
C TYR A 90 -2.51 22.67 -5.95
N LEU A 91 -1.57 21.76 -6.22
CA LEU A 91 -0.47 22.00 -7.15
C LEU A 91 -0.99 22.38 -8.55
N ALA A 92 -1.94 21.62 -9.09
CA ALA A 92 -2.49 21.91 -10.41
C ALA A 92 -3.18 23.28 -10.46
N SER A 93 -3.88 23.67 -9.40
CA SER A 93 -4.52 24.99 -9.30
C SER A 93 -3.48 26.11 -9.32
N LYS A 94 -2.38 25.97 -8.57
CA LYS A 94 -1.25 26.92 -8.61
C LYS A 94 -0.66 27.04 -10.01
N LEU A 95 -0.45 25.91 -10.70
CA LEU A 95 0.08 25.88 -12.05
C LEU A 95 -0.87 26.45 -13.12
N ASP A 96 -2.19 26.38 -12.91
CA ASP A 96 -3.21 26.96 -13.81
C ASP A 96 -3.32 28.48 -13.66
N GLU A 97 -3.11 28.98 -12.45
CA GLU A 97 -3.15 30.41 -12.13
C GLU A 97 -1.92 31.19 -12.63
N MET A 98 -0.78 30.52 -12.77
CA MET A 98 0.48 31.14 -13.22
C MET A 98 0.36 31.83 -14.59
N ASP A 99 1.01 32.97 -14.72
CA ASP A 99 1.25 33.55 -16.03
C ASP A 99 2.38 32.83 -16.78
N ARG A 100 2.65 33.27 -18.02
CA ARG A 100 3.67 32.63 -18.85
C ARG A 100 5.09 32.80 -18.30
N GLY A 101 5.40 33.96 -17.74
CA GLY A 101 6.73 34.24 -17.17
C GLY A 101 6.95 33.45 -15.89
N GLU A 102 5.95 33.43 -15.00
CA GLU A 102 5.97 32.62 -13.77
C GLU A 102 6.13 31.13 -14.10
N PHE A 103 5.40 30.63 -15.09
CA PHE A 103 5.53 29.23 -15.52
C PHE A 103 6.92 28.93 -16.11
N GLU A 104 7.49 29.84 -16.91
CA GLU A 104 8.86 29.70 -17.42
C GLU A 104 9.89 29.66 -16.27
N GLN A 105 9.73 30.51 -15.24
CA GLN A 105 10.56 30.45 -14.02
C GLN A 105 10.40 29.13 -13.26
N PHE A 106 9.16 28.65 -13.11
CA PHE A 106 8.87 27.38 -12.46
C PHE A 106 9.52 26.20 -13.20
N GLN A 107 9.45 26.16 -14.54
CA GLN A 107 10.09 25.12 -15.35
C GLN A 107 11.61 25.10 -15.17
N VAL A 108 12.24 26.28 -15.14
CA VAL A 108 13.67 26.42 -14.90
C VAL A 108 14.04 25.87 -13.53
N ALA A 109 13.29 26.23 -12.50
CA ALA A 109 13.56 25.76 -11.14
C ALA A 109 13.36 24.24 -11.00
N MET A 110 12.37 23.67 -11.70
CA MET A 110 12.19 22.22 -11.83
C MET A 110 13.38 21.54 -12.53
N GLU A 111 13.99 22.17 -13.54
CA GLU A 111 15.17 21.65 -14.25
C GLU A 111 16.44 21.69 -13.39
N ILE A 112 16.63 22.76 -12.60
CA ILE A 112 17.71 22.84 -11.59
C ILE A 112 17.54 21.71 -10.57
N GLY A 113 16.29 21.46 -10.18
CA GLY A 113 15.92 20.34 -9.33
C GLY A 113 16.02 20.62 -7.83
N ASP A 114 16.49 21.79 -7.43
CA ASP A 114 16.46 22.24 -6.04
C ASP A 114 15.01 22.45 -5.59
N HIS A 115 14.60 21.81 -4.50
CA HIS A 115 13.22 21.84 -3.97
C HIS A 115 12.16 21.21 -4.90
N SER A 116 12.51 20.10 -5.57
CA SER A 116 11.59 19.34 -6.44
C SER A 116 11.52 17.84 -6.09
N GLY A 117 11.82 17.47 -4.84
CA GLY A 117 11.93 16.08 -4.39
C GLY A 117 10.60 15.42 -4.02
N SER A 118 9.57 16.22 -3.73
CA SER A 118 8.22 15.77 -3.36
C SER A 118 7.16 16.75 -3.84
N VAL A 119 5.89 16.34 -3.86
CA VAL A 119 4.76 17.24 -4.18
C VAL A 119 4.73 18.45 -3.24
N GLN A 120 4.99 18.25 -1.94
CA GLN A 120 5.11 19.34 -0.98
C GLN A 120 6.18 20.36 -1.38
N GLU A 121 7.40 19.91 -1.72
CA GLU A 121 8.48 20.81 -2.14
C GLU A 121 8.11 21.55 -3.42
N ILE A 122 7.49 20.87 -4.38
CA ILE A 122 7.05 21.47 -5.65
C ILE A 122 5.95 22.52 -5.42
N ILE A 123 5.00 22.27 -4.51
CA ILE A 123 3.99 23.27 -4.10
C ILE A 123 4.69 24.50 -3.51
N ASN A 124 5.65 24.31 -2.60
CA ASN A 124 6.41 25.43 -2.06
C ASN A 124 7.22 26.16 -3.14
N LEU A 125 7.75 25.45 -4.13
CA LEU A 125 8.46 26.04 -5.24
C LEU A 125 7.56 27.02 -6.02
N THR A 126 6.27 26.71 -6.19
CA THR A 126 5.31 27.62 -6.85
C THR A 126 5.18 28.98 -6.15
N GLU A 127 5.48 29.07 -4.85
CA GLU A 127 5.41 30.29 -4.06
C GLU A 127 6.77 31.01 -3.90
N ASN A 128 7.86 30.39 -4.34
CA ASN A 128 9.23 30.88 -4.16
C ASN A 128 9.94 31.15 -5.49
N LEU A 129 9.19 31.46 -6.54
CA LEU A 129 9.75 31.73 -7.87
C LEU A 129 10.66 32.96 -7.90
N ASP A 130 10.53 33.87 -6.92
CA ASP A 130 11.39 35.04 -6.73
C ASP A 130 12.82 34.69 -6.26
N CYS A 131 13.06 33.43 -5.88
CA CYS A 131 14.41 32.90 -5.66
C CYS A 131 15.21 32.73 -6.96
N TYR A 132 14.54 32.76 -8.13
CA TYR A 132 15.15 32.47 -9.42
C TYR A 132 14.93 33.61 -10.42
N ASP A 133 16.03 34.22 -10.87
CA ASP A 133 16.01 35.16 -11.98
C ASP A 133 16.40 34.45 -13.27
N VAL A 134 15.51 34.49 -14.26
CA VAL A 134 15.71 33.82 -15.55
C VAL A 134 15.98 34.85 -16.63
N TYR A 135 17.01 34.61 -17.43
CA TYR A 135 17.40 35.39 -18.59
C TYR A 135 17.22 34.55 -19.87
N PRO A 136 16.06 34.63 -20.52
CA PRO A 136 15.76 33.84 -21.71
C PRO A 136 16.69 34.19 -22.87
N GLY A 137 17.05 33.18 -23.66
CA GLY A 137 17.86 33.35 -24.88
C GLY A 137 19.36 33.56 -24.64
N ILE A 138 19.82 33.34 -23.41
CA ILE A 138 21.25 33.22 -23.09
C ILE A 138 21.58 31.73 -22.99
N GLU A 139 22.31 31.20 -23.97
CA GLU A 139 22.57 29.76 -24.08
C GLU A 139 24.01 29.38 -23.69
N ASP A 140 24.93 30.34 -23.66
CA ASP A 140 26.33 30.12 -23.30
C ASP A 140 26.99 31.32 -22.61
N TYR A 141 28.26 31.16 -22.21
CA TYR A 141 29.02 32.21 -21.53
C TYR A 141 29.34 33.41 -22.43
N ASP A 142 29.43 33.26 -23.76
CA ASP A 142 29.65 34.40 -24.66
C ASP A 142 28.39 35.27 -24.71
N ASP A 143 27.22 34.64 -24.84
CA ASP A 143 25.92 35.32 -24.77
C ASP A 143 25.73 36.05 -23.44
N LEU A 144 26.05 35.40 -22.32
CA LEU A 144 25.95 35.98 -20.99
C LEU A 144 26.86 37.20 -20.84
N GLY A 145 28.12 37.07 -21.28
CA GLY A 145 29.09 38.16 -21.24
C GLY A 145 28.65 39.36 -22.09
N ARG A 146 28.06 39.11 -23.26
CA ARG A 146 27.49 40.16 -24.11
C ARG A 146 26.29 40.82 -23.47
N TYR A 147 25.38 40.02 -22.91
CA TYR A 147 24.19 40.53 -22.24
C TYR A 147 24.55 41.50 -21.10
N TYR A 148 25.51 41.15 -20.25
CA TYR A 148 25.94 42.02 -19.15
C TYR A 148 26.61 43.31 -19.63
N ILE A 149 27.44 43.25 -20.67
CA ILE A 149 28.16 44.42 -21.16
C ILE A 149 27.28 45.33 -22.02
N ASP A 150 26.55 44.77 -22.98
CA ASP A 150 25.84 45.53 -24.00
C ASP A 150 24.40 45.88 -23.60
N GLU A 151 23.68 44.99 -22.90
CA GLU A 151 22.27 45.20 -22.51
C GLU A 151 22.13 45.75 -21.09
N LEU A 152 22.84 45.20 -20.12
CA LEU A 152 22.83 45.71 -18.73
C LEU A 152 23.81 46.87 -18.49
N ASP A 153 24.65 47.18 -19.49
CA ASP A 153 25.63 48.27 -19.44
C ASP A 153 26.55 48.20 -18.20
N ALA A 154 26.90 46.98 -17.79
CA ALA A 154 27.76 46.73 -16.63
C ALA A 154 29.16 47.35 -16.81
N MET A 155 29.59 47.56 -18.06
CA MET A 155 30.83 48.23 -18.40
C MET A 155 30.71 49.03 -19.69
N GLN A 156 31.12 50.30 -19.64
CA GLN A 156 31.21 51.16 -20.82
C GLN A 156 32.42 50.81 -21.69
N VAL A 157 32.17 50.09 -22.78
CA VAL A 157 33.21 49.67 -23.74
C VAL A 157 33.19 50.56 -24.98
N PRO A 158 34.29 51.26 -25.31
CA PRO A 158 34.39 51.99 -26.57
C PRO A 158 34.21 51.07 -27.78
N GLU A 159 33.45 51.51 -28.79
CA GLU A 159 33.06 50.70 -29.97
C GLU A 159 34.25 50.01 -30.67
N HIS A 160 35.39 50.67 -30.74
CA HIS A 160 36.60 50.13 -31.38
C HIS A 160 37.32 49.03 -30.57
N LEU A 161 36.94 48.82 -29.30
CA LEU A 161 37.48 47.79 -28.41
C LEU A 161 36.54 46.59 -28.23
N LYS A 162 35.26 46.69 -28.61
CA LYS A 162 34.27 45.61 -28.43
C LYS A 162 34.73 44.27 -29.00
N ASN A 163 35.27 44.26 -30.21
CA ASN A 163 35.78 43.04 -30.88
C ASN A 163 37.07 42.45 -30.26
N TYR A 164 37.62 43.08 -29.22
CA TYR A 164 38.82 42.62 -28.51
C TYR A 164 38.53 42.15 -27.08
N ILE A 165 37.27 42.22 -26.64
CA ILE A 165 36.84 41.69 -25.35
C ILE A 165 36.59 40.19 -25.49
N ASP A 166 37.06 39.45 -24.49
CA ASP A 166 36.77 38.03 -24.31
C ASP A 166 35.47 37.89 -23.49
N TYR A 167 34.34 37.89 -24.20
CA TYR A 167 33.01 37.86 -23.59
C TYR A 167 32.74 36.52 -22.91
N GLU A 168 33.17 35.41 -23.50
CA GLU A 168 33.08 34.07 -22.92
C GLU A 168 33.79 33.99 -21.55
N ALA A 169 35.02 34.50 -21.45
CA ALA A 169 35.73 34.51 -20.16
C ALA A 169 35.02 35.40 -19.12
N TYR A 170 34.46 36.54 -19.53
CA TYR A 170 33.72 37.42 -18.64
C TYR A 170 32.41 36.80 -18.16
N GLY A 171 31.61 36.22 -19.07
CA GLY A 171 30.36 35.53 -18.72
C GLY A 171 30.59 34.34 -17.79
N ARG A 172 31.68 33.58 -17.99
CA ARG A 172 32.05 32.50 -17.06
C ARG A 172 32.32 33.02 -15.65
N ASP A 173 33.02 34.15 -15.53
CA ASP A 173 33.32 34.74 -14.24
C ASP A 173 32.04 35.30 -13.56
N ILE A 174 31.09 35.83 -14.34
CA ILE A 174 29.74 36.24 -13.85
C ILE A 174 28.98 35.02 -13.30
N ALA A 175 28.87 33.96 -14.09
CA ALA A 175 28.13 32.76 -13.69
C ALA A 175 28.68 32.14 -12.39
N LEU A 176 30.01 32.18 -12.21
CA LEU A 176 30.65 31.73 -10.98
C LEU A 176 30.37 32.65 -9.77
N ASP A 177 30.28 33.96 -9.97
CA ASP A 177 30.03 34.93 -8.88
C ASP A 177 28.56 34.89 -8.42
N GLU A 178 27.64 34.68 -9.36
CA GLU A 178 26.20 34.64 -9.10
C GLU A 178 25.67 33.22 -8.82
N SER A 179 26.53 32.20 -8.86
CA SER A 179 26.12 30.78 -8.78
C SER A 179 25.00 30.45 -9.78
N GLY A 180 25.14 30.94 -11.00
CA GLY A 180 24.16 30.73 -12.07
C GLY A 180 24.50 29.56 -12.97
N ASP A 181 23.46 29.02 -13.60
CA ASP A 181 23.50 27.84 -14.45
C ASP A 181 22.78 28.07 -15.79
N PHE A 182 23.12 27.26 -16.80
CA PHE A 182 22.42 27.25 -18.08
C PHE A 182 21.40 26.11 -18.10
N THR A 183 20.18 26.44 -18.47
CA THR A 183 19.06 25.51 -18.61
C THR A 183 18.52 25.52 -20.03
N SER A 184 17.63 24.59 -20.35
CA SER A 184 16.94 24.58 -21.64
C SER A 184 16.08 25.82 -21.91
N PHE A 185 15.80 26.62 -20.88
CA PHE A 185 15.02 27.86 -20.93
C PHE A 185 15.87 29.14 -20.89
N GLY A 186 17.19 29.03 -20.71
CA GLY A 186 18.14 30.15 -20.67
C GLY A 186 19.07 30.12 -19.46
N TYR A 187 19.74 31.24 -19.20
CA TYR A 187 20.60 31.39 -18.02
C TYR A 187 19.77 31.75 -16.79
N VAL A 188 20.00 31.06 -15.69
CA VAL A 188 19.32 31.29 -14.42
C VAL A 188 20.34 31.60 -13.33
N ARG A 189 19.96 32.47 -12.40
CA ARG A 189 20.75 32.74 -11.21
C ARG A 189 19.89 32.73 -9.95
N ASP A 190 20.50 32.32 -8.85
CA ASP A 190 19.94 32.48 -7.51
C ASP A 190 19.91 33.99 -7.16
N THR A 191 18.76 34.47 -6.69
CA THR A 191 18.61 35.87 -6.26
C THR A 191 19.22 36.13 -4.88
N GLY A 192 19.56 35.07 -4.14
CA GLY A 192 19.98 35.10 -2.75
C GLY A 192 18.83 35.28 -1.76
N SER A 193 17.58 35.19 -2.25
CA SER A 193 16.38 35.22 -1.42
C SER A 193 16.28 33.95 -0.56
N SER A 194 15.56 34.06 0.55
CA SER A 194 15.34 32.89 1.41
C SER A 194 14.19 32.07 0.83
N PHE A 195 14.41 30.78 0.58
CA PHE A 195 13.31 29.87 0.30
C PHE A 195 12.46 29.68 1.56
N HIS A 196 11.16 29.86 1.44
CA HIS A 196 10.19 29.79 2.53
C HIS A 196 9.24 28.60 2.35
N GLU A 197 9.06 27.82 3.42
CA GLU A 197 8.02 26.79 3.47
C GLU A 197 6.67 27.45 3.80
N TYR A 198 5.78 27.47 2.80
CA TYR A 198 4.40 27.95 2.91
C TYR A 198 3.41 26.80 3.12
N TYR A 199 3.77 25.61 2.67
CA TYR A 199 2.98 24.39 2.80
C TYR A 199 3.80 23.29 3.48
N ASP A 200 3.26 22.74 4.55
CA ASP A 200 3.94 21.80 5.47
C ASP A 200 3.67 20.32 5.16
N GLY A 201 2.92 20.03 4.10
CA GLY A 201 2.50 18.67 3.75
C GLY A 201 1.27 18.19 4.52
N ASP A 202 0.69 19.02 5.39
CA ASP A 202 -0.54 18.68 6.09
C ASP A 202 -1.77 19.06 5.26
N ARG A 203 -2.70 18.11 5.10
CA ARG A 203 -3.96 18.33 4.39
C ARG A 203 -4.74 19.53 4.95
N GLY A 204 -4.67 19.76 6.27
CA GLY A 204 -5.33 20.89 6.93
C GLY A 204 -4.81 22.26 6.52
N SER A 205 -3.59 22.34 5.98
CA SER A 205 -2.99 23.56 5.46
C SER A 205 -3.44 23.90 4.03
N ILE A 206 -4.01 22.94 3.29
CA ILE A 206 -4.56 23.16 1.94
C ILE A 206 -5.85 23.99 2.06
N PRO A 207 -6.04 25.10 1.33
CA PRO A 207 -7.31 25.82 1.34
C PRO A 207 -8.50 24.94 0.90
N GLU A 208 -9.67 25.14 1.52
CA GLU A 208 -10.85 24.27 1.35
C GLU A 208 -11.29 24.19 -0.12
N GLU A 209 -11.18 25.28 -0.87
CA GLU A 209 -11.54 25.34 -2.29
C GLU A 209 -10.72 24.40 -3.18
N TYR A 210 -9.55 23.96 -2.72
CA TYR A 210 -8.68 23.03 -3.45
C TYR A 210 -8.78 21.60 -2.93
N ARG A 211 -9.50 21.34 -1.83
CA ARG A 211 -9.71 19.99 -1.30
C ARG A 211 -10.81 19.29 -2.08
N VAL A 212 -10.42 18.26 -2.82
CA VAL A 212 -11.30 17.43 -3.64
C VAL A 212 -11.77 16.18 -2.90
N MET A 213 -11.18 15.85 -1.75
CA MET A 213 -11.57 14.70 -0.94
C MET A 213 -12.55 15.03 0.19
N THR A 214 -13.18 16.22 0.17
CA THR A 214 -14.07 16.69 1.25
C THR A 214 -15.35 15.88 1.42
N PHE A 215 -15.77 15.12 0.40
CA PHE A 215 -16.91 14.21 0.52
C PHE A 215 -16.59 12.95 1.35
N GLN A 216 -15.33 12.74 1.73
CA GLN A 216 -14.91 11.76 2.72
C GLN A 216 -14.71 12.38 4.11
N ASP A 217 -14.75 13.71 4.26
CA ASP A 217 -14.69 14.31 5.59
C ASP A 217 -15.96 13.89 6.34
N ASP A 218 -15.76 13.19 7.45
CA ASP A 218 -16.83 12.81 8.36
C ASP A 218 -17.61 14.06 8.76
N ILE A 219 -18.93 13.93 8.91
CA ILE A 219 -19.72 14.97 9.55
C ILE A 219 -19.02 15.30 10.88
N PRO A 220 -18.70 16.58 11.16
CA PRO A 220 -17.98 16.95 12.38
C PRO A 220 -18.60 16.29 13.60
N GLU A 221 -17.80 15.79 14.54
CA GLU A 221 -18.30 15.09 15.74
C GLU A 221 -19.38 15.91 16.47
N GLU A 222 -19.29 17.23 16.44
CA GLU A 222 -20.31 18.16 16.96
C GLU A 222 -21.65 18.04 16.22
N GLU A 223 -21.65 18.03 14.89
CA GLU A 223 -22.86 17.87 14.07
C GLU A 223 -23.43 16.44 14.19
N LEU A 224 -22.57 15.43 14.26
CA LEU A 224 -22.97 14.04 14.48
C LEU A 224 -23.60 13.85 15.86
N SER A 225 -23.03 14.49 16.89
CA SER A 225 -23.54 14.49 18.26
C SER A 225 -24.91 15.17 18.36
N GLU A 226 -25.09 16.34 17.72
CA GLU A 226 -26.40 17.01 17.67
C GLU A 226 -27.46 16.12 17.01
N TRP A 227 -27.13 15.48 15.89
CA TRP A 227 -28.04 14.57 15.20
C TRP A 227 -28.37 13.32 16.02
N ALA A 228 -27.37 12.68 16.65
CA ALA A 228 -27.58 11.56 17.56
C ALA A 228 -28.48 11.95 18.74
N MET A 229 -28.33 13.18 19.26
CA MET A 229 -29.11 13.69 20.37
C MET A 229 -30.58 13.95 19.99
N ASP A 230 -30.84 14.37 18.75
CA ASP A 230 -32.18 14.52 18.20
C ASP A 230 -32.85 13.15 17.98
N ILE A 231 -32.14 12.19 17.37
CA ILE A 231 -32.63 10.81 17.21
C ILE A 231 -32.93 10.19 18.59
N ALA A 232 -32.05 10.38 19.57
CA ALA A 232 -32.24 9.88 20.92
C ALA A 232 -33.48 10.47 21.60
N PHE A 233 -33.80 11.75 21.33
CA PHE A 233 -35.03 12.38 21.84
C PHE A 233 -36.28 11.71 21.26
N ASP A 234 -36.32 11.62 19.93
CA ASP A 234 -37.48 11.09 19.22
C ASP A 234 -37.69 9.60 19.54
N MET A 235 -36.61 8.83 19.69
CA MET A 235 -36.67 7.43 20.09
C MET A 235 -37.14 7.23 21.53
N GLU A 236 -36.60 8.00 22.48
CA GLU A 236 -36.99 7.91 23.90
C GLU A 236 -38.49 8.18 24.06
N GLU A 237 -38.97 9.26 23.44
CA GLU A 237 -40.38 9.63 23.46
C GLU A 237 -41.24 8.53 22.84
N TYR A 238 -40.82 7.98 21.69
CA TYR A 238 -41.53 6.90 21.02
C TYR A 238 -41.60 5.63 21.88
N PHE A 239 -40.49 5.19 22.47
CA PHE A 239 -40.47 4.00 23.33
C PHE A 239 -41.32 4.20 24.57
N ARG A 240 -41.29 5.37 25.22
CA ARG A 240 -42.08 5.65 26.40
C ARG A 240 -43.59 5.65 26.12
N GLN A 241 -44.01 6.10 24.94
CA GLN A 241 -45.42 6.12 24.54
C GLN A 241 -45.94 4.75 24.12
N ASN A 242 -45.11 3.94 23.46
CA ASN A 242 -45.54 2.69 22.82
C ASN A 242 -45.18 1.42 23.62
N ASP A 243 -44.29 1.52 24.61
CA ASP A 243 -43.92 0.42 25.50
C ASP A 243 -44.10 0.80 26.99
N PRO A 244 -45.21 0.35 27.63
CA PRO A 244 -45.44 0.57 29.05
C PRO A 244 -44.42 -0.11 29.98
N GLN A 245 -43.72 -1.15 29.54
CA GLN A 245 -42.66 -1.80 30.32
C GLN A 245 -41.40 -0.96 30.30
N TYR A 246 -41.03 -0.41 29.14
CA TYR A 246 -39.91 0.52 29.02
C TYR A 246 -40.05 1.74 29.93
N ALA A 247 -41.23 2.37 29.96
CA ALA A 247 -41.49 3.52 30.84
C ALA A 247 -41.36 3.17 32.34
N ALA A 248 -41.57 1.91 32.72
CA ALA A 248 -41.42 1.44 34.10
C ALA A 248 -39.95 1.10 34.44
N GLU A 249 -39.17 0.62 33.48
CA GLU A 249 -37.75 0.28 33.62
C GLU A 249 -36.86 1.53 33.56
N HIS A 250 -37.29 2.58 32.85
CA HIS A 250 -36.58 3.84 32.68
C HIS A 250 -37.37 5.03 33.28
N PRO A 251 -37.45 5.15 34.63
CA PRO A 251 -38.23 6.19 35.28
C PRO A 251 -37.66 7.61 35.11
N GLU A 252 -36.37 7.74 34.78
CA GLU A 252 -35.71 9.03 34.51
C GLU A 252 -35.55 9.23 33.00
N GLU A 253 -36.30 10.20 32.44
CA GLU A 253 -36.31 10.53 31.00
C GLU A 253 -34.93 10.93 30.47
N HIS A 254 -34.20 11.76 31.24
CA HIS A 254 -32.88 12.23 30.82
C HIS A 254 -31.86 11.10 30.71
N ALA A 255 -31.83 10.19 31.69
CA ALA A 255 -30.90 9.07 31.71
C ALA A 255 -31.20 8.07 30.58
N ALA A 256 -32.48 7.84 30.27
CA ALA A 256 -32.88 6.98 29.17
C ALA A 256 -32.48 7.55 27.81
N ARG A 257 -32.63 8.88 27.62
CA ARG A 257 -32.18 9.57 26.42
C ARG A 257 -30.66 9.51 26.27
N GLU A 258 -29.91 9.73 27.36
CA GLU A 258 -28.44 9.62 27.35
C GLU A 258 -28.00 8.20 26.98
N GLU A 259 -28.68 7.15 27.45
CA GLU A 259 -28.36 5.76 27.10
C GLU A 259 -28.57 5.48 25.60
N ILE A 260 -29.63 6.01 24.98
CA ILE A 260 -29.86 5.89 23.54
C ILE A 260 -28.81 6.68 22.75
N TYR A 261 -28.51 7.91 23.19
CA TYR A 261 -27.46 8.74 22.59
C TYR A 261 -26.09 8.04 22.63
N GLU A 262 -25.68 7.53 23.80
CA GLU A 262 -24.42 6.79 23.95
C GLU A 262 -24.40 5.55 23.04
N SER A 263 -25.53 4.85 22.91
CA SER A 263 -25.63 3.68 22.04
C SER A 263 -25.50 4.06 20.56
N LEU A 264 -26.12 5.16 20.12
CA LEU A 264 -25.96 5.69 18.76
C LEU A 264 -24.50 6.09 18.47
N MET A 265 -23.89 6.87 19.38
CA MET A 265 -22.50 7.33 19.23
C MET A 265 -21.48 6.18 19.33
N ALA A 266 -21.80 5.11 20.05
CA ALA A 266 -20.97 3.92 20.14
C ALA A 266 -21.18 2.93 18.98
N GLY A 267 -22.04 3.24 18.00
CA GLY A 267 -22.35 2.33 16.90
C GLY A 267 -23.09 1.06 17.34
N GLN A 268 -23.86 1.13 18.43
CA GLN A 268 -24.65 0.02 18.99
C GLN A 268 -26.14 0.24 18.71
N VAL A 269 -26.52 0.12 17.44
CA VAL A 269 -27.86 0.52 16.95
C VAL A 269 -28.80 -0.65 16.72
N MET A 270 -28.31 -1.89 16.63
CA MET A 270 -29.13 -3.09 16.40
C MET A 270 -30.17 -3.29 17.48
N ALA A 271 -29.81 -3.07 18.75
CA ALA A 271 -30.76 -3.21 19.87
C ALA A 271 -31.89 -2.16 19.78
N LEU A 272 -31.59 -0.96 19.28
CA LEU A 272 -32.56 0.10 19.05
C LEU A 272 -33.47 -0.24 17.87
N GLU A 273 -32.89 -0.73 16.77
CA GLU A 273 -33.61 -1.16 15.57
C GLU A 273 -34.52 -2.37 15.82
N GLU A 274 -34.05 -3.38 16.55
CA GLU A 274 -34.84 -4.56 16.93
C GLU A 274 -36.05 -4.13 17.77
N LYS A 275 -35.85 -3.17 18.68
CA LYS A 275 -36.93 -2.64 19.51
C LYS A 275 -37.93 -1.81 18.70
N LEU A 276 -37.47 -0.98 17.77
CA LEU A 276 -38.33 -0.26 16.84
C LEU A 276 -39.16 -1.23 15.99
N ALA A 277 -38.54 -2.29 15.47
CA ALA A 277 -39.22 -3.33 14.72
C ALA A 277 -40.23 -4.11 15.59
N ALA A 278 -39.91 -4.42 16.84
CA ALA A 278 -40.81 -5.08 17.79
C ALA A 278 -42.05 -4.23 18.12
N LEU A 279 -41.92 -2.90 18.10
CA LEU A 279 -43.02 -1.95 18.24
C LEU A 279 -43.79 -1.69 16.93
N GLY A 280 -43.39 -2.37 15.84
CA GLY A 280 -44.09 -2.35 14.56
C GLY A 280 -43.64 -1.24 13.61
N GLN A 281 -42.51 -0.57 13.88
CA GLN A 281 -41.89 0.31 12.90
C GLN A 281 -41.26 -0.49 11.76
N THR A 282 -41.30 0.08 10.57
CA THR A 282 -40.74 -0.45 9.33
C THR A 282 -39.71 0.54 8.78
N GLN A 283 -38.91 0.12 7.79
CA GLN A 283 -37.86 0.98 7.23
C GLN A 283 -38.40 2.25 6.54
N ASP A 284 -39.69 2.26 6.18
CA ASP A 284 -40.39 3.44 5.60
C ASP A 284 -40.81 4.46 6.67
N ASP A 285 -40.72 4.13 7.95
CA ASP A 285 -41.06 5.01 9.06
C ASP A 285 -39.88 5.91 9.45
N TYR A 286 -40.20 7.06 10.04
CA TYR A 286 -39.23 8.14 10.29
C TYR A 286 -38.02 7.68 11.12
N LEU A 287 -38.22 7.02 12.27
CA LEU A 287 -37.13 6.66 13.19
C LEU A 287 -36.12 5.68 12.56
N PRO A 288 -36.52 4.53 11.99
CA PRO A 288 -35.62 3.65 11.25
C PRO A 288 -34.90 4.36 10.09
N SER A 289 -35.59 5.26 9.37
CA SER A 289 -34.97 5.99 8.26
C SER A 289 -33.89 6.98 8.72
N GLU A 290 -34.07 7.63 9.87
CA GLU A 290 -33.08 8.54 10.44
C GLU A 290 -31.87 7.79 11.01
N VAL A 291 -32.09 6.62 11.62
CA VAL A 291 -31.00 5.73 12.05
C VAL A 291 -30.17 5.26 10.88
N GLU A 292 -30.79 4.89 9.76
CA GLU A 292 -30.07 4.47 8.55
C GLU A 292 -29.17 5.58 8.00
N LYS A 293 -29.72 6.80 7.89
CA LYS A 293 -28.93 7.97 7.46
C LYS A 293 -27.81 8.30 8.43
N PHE A 294 -28.07 8.17 9.74
CA PHE A 294 -27.06 8.37 10.77
C PHE A 294 -25.93 7.34 10.67
N LYS A 295 -26.24 6.06 10.41
CA LYS A 295 -25.24 5.00 10.17
C LYS A 295 -24.37 5.29 8.95
N GLU A 296 -24.97 5.75 7.86
CA GLU A 296 -24.25 6.13 6.64
C GLU A 296 -23.30 7.31 6.93
N ALA A 297 -23.76 8.29 7.70
CA ALA A 297 -22.98 9.47 8.07
C ALA A 297 -21.88 9.22 9.12
N SER A 298 -22.09 8.29 10.04
CA SER A 298 -21.16 7.97 11.13
C SER A 298 -20.14 6.88 10.77
N ARG A 299 -20.17 6.39 9.51
CA ARG A 299 -19.41 5.22 9.04
C ARG A 299 -19.61 4.01 9.96
N TYR A 300 -20.86 3.71 10.26
CA TYR A 300 -21.24 2.59 11.12
C TYR A 300 -20.57 1.28 10.69
N GLU A 301 -19.79 0.68 11.59
CA GLU A 301 -19.21 -0.65 11.42
C GLU A 301 -20.07 -1.70 12.12
N ALA A 302 -20.63 -2.63 11.34
CA ALA A 302 -21.48 -3.70 11.89
C ALA A 302 -20.78 -4.58 12.95
N ALA A 303 -19.44 -4.59 12.98
CA ALA A 303 -18.65 -5.30 13.98
C ALA A 303 -18.76 -4.68 15.40
N LEU A 304 -18.96 -3.36 15.50
CA LEU A 304 -19.12 -2.65 16.77
C LEU A 304 -20.49 -2.92 17.42
N ASP A 305 -21.47 -3.35 16.62
CA ASP A 305 -22.84 -3.61 17.04
C ASP A 305 -23.09 -5.07 17.47
N THR A 306 -22.12 -5.97 17.26
CA THR A 306 -22.20 -7.35 17.76
C THR A 306 -22.03 -7.42 19.30
N SER A 307 -23.17 -7.20 19.95
CA SER A 307 -23.56 -7.33 21.35
C SER A 307 -22.53 -7.68 22.44
N ARG A 308 -22.60 -6.83 23.46
CA ARG A 308 -22.36 -7.00 24.91
C ARG A 308 -23.02 -8.24 25.57
N ALA A 309 -23.54 -9.20 24.80
CA ALA A 309 -24.18 -10.43 25.32
C ALA A 309 -23.19 -11.58 25.60
N GLU A 310 -21.99 -11.57 25.02
CA GLU A 310 -21.00 -12.66 25.22
C GLU A 310 -19.86 -12.32 26.20
N VAL A 311 -19.64 -11.05 26.55
CA VAL A 311 -18.54 -10.63 27.44
C VAL A 311 -18.95 -10.65 28.91
N ARG A 312 -19.21 -11.85 29.42
CA ARG A 312 -19.01 -12.18 30.84
C ARG A 312 -17.94 -13.26 30.96
N LYS A 313 -16.73 -12.95 30.50
CA LYS A 313 -15.51 -13.67 30.90
C LYS A 313 -14.34 -12.70 30.92
N GLU A 314 -14.05 -12.20 32.12
CA GLU A 314 -12.78 -11.65 32.61
C GLU A 314 -12.18 -10.48 31.79
N PRO A 315 -11.48 -9.51 32.42
CA PRO A 315 -10.98 -8.35 31.69
C PRO A 315 -10.06 -8.80 30.54
N ALA A 316 -10.29 -8.24 29.35
CA ALA A 316 -9.37 -8.33 28.23
C ALA A 316 -7.97 -7.99 28.74
N GLN A 317 -7.06 -8.93 28.59
CA GLN A 317 -5.66 -8.74 28.90
C GLN A 317 -5.16 -7.73 27.87
N GLU A 318 -4.82 -6.52 28.29
CA GLU A 318 -4.24 -5.50 27.41
C GLU A 318 -3.06 -6.12 26.65
N ASP A 319 -2.97 -5.84 25.34
CA ASP A 319 -1.88 -6.34 24.51
C ASP A 319 -0.55 -5.95 25.14
N SER A 320 0.37 -6.91 25.22
CA SER A 320 1.64 -6.72 25.92
C SER A 320 2.73 -7.57 25.28
N PHE A 321 3.98 -7.25 25.58
CA PHE A 321 5.10 -8.10 25.20
C PHE A 321 5.97 -8.41 26.42
N SER A 322 6.59 -9.58 26.37
CA SER A 322 7.47 -10.10 27.40
C SER A 322 8.83 -10.45 26.79
N ILE A 323 9.93 -10.03 27.43
CA ILE A 323 11.30 -10.34 27.01
C ILE A 323 11.89 -11.39 27.94
N TYR A 324 12.42 -12.45 27.33
CA TYR A 324 13.07 -13.57 28.00
C TYR A 324 14.54 -13.64 27.59
N GLN A 325 15.43 -13.75 28.57
CA GLN A 325 16.87 -13.88 28.36
C GLN A 325 17.39 -15.19 28.96
N LEU A 326 18.48 -15.72 28.42
CA LEU A 326 19.08 -16.96 28.93
C LEU A 326 19.60 -16.78 30.35
N LYS A 327 19.28 -17.74 31.22
CA LYS A 327 19.80 -17.77 32.60
C LYS A 327 21.32 -17.82 32.62
N GLY A 328 21.91 -17.11 33.59
CA GLY A 328 23.33 -17.23 33.90
C GLY A 328 23.68 -18.62 34.47
N GLY A 329 24.73 -19.25 33.96
CA GLY A 329 25.20 -20.58 34.39
C GLY A 329 26.02 -21.31 33.33
N ASP A 330 26.68 -22.40 33.71
CA ASP A 330 27.42 -23.24 32.76
C ASP A 330 26.49 -24.08 31.86
N GLU A 331 25.23 -24.27 32.28
CA GLU A 331 24.21 -25.08 31.59
C GLU A 331 23.67 -24.43 30.30
N THR A 332 23.76 -23.10 30.17
CA THR A 332 23.28 -22.34 28.99
C THR A 332 24.41 -21.93 28.05
N LEU A 333 25.65 -22.37 28.28
CA LEU A 333 26.82 -21.95 27.48
C LEU A 333 26.67 -22.26 26.00
N ASP A 334 26.08 -23.42 25.66
CA ASP A 334 25.90 -23.85 24.28
C ASP A 334 24.75 -23.13 23.54
N TYR A 335 24.00 -22.27 24.24
CA TYR A 335 22.90 -21.47 23.67
C TYR A 335 23.28 -20.00 23.44
N ARG A 336 24.31 -19.48 24.11
CA ARG A 336 24.60 -18.06 24.15
C ARG A 336 25.12 -17.54 22.81
N PHE A 337 24.40 -16.58 22.24
CA PHE A 337 24.74 -15.96 20.95
C PHE A 337 24.77 -16.94 19.77
N GLU A 338 24.18 -18.12 19.93
CA GLU A 338 24.06 -19.10 18.86
C GLU A 338 22.74 -18.86 18.10
N PRO A 339 22.76 -18.81 16.77
CA PRO A 339 21.52 -18.71 15.98
C PRO A 339 20.65 -19.96 16.14
N LEU A 340 19.35 -19.84 15.86
CA LEU A 340 18.38 -20.92 16.06
C LEU A 340 18.78 -22.20 15.31
N ASP A 341 19.31 -22.04 14.10
CA ASP A 341 19.77 -23.15 13.27
C ASP A 341 21.00 -23.88 13.83
N ALA A 342 21.86 -23.20 14.60
CA ALA A 342 23.04 -23.77 15.22
C ALA A 342 22.68 -24.59 16.46
N ILE A 343 21.78 -24.09 17.31
CA ILE A 343 21.31 -24.84 18.49
C ILE A 343 20.55 -26.11 18.04
N GLN A 344 19.71 -26.02 17.01
CA GLN A 344 19.02 -27.17 16.44
C GLN A 344 20.00 -28.19 15.83
N ARG A 345 21.05 -27.72 15.12
CA ARG A 345 22.12 -28.58 14.59
C ARG A 345 22.90 -29.33 15.68
N ASN A 346 23.00 -28.73 16.87
CA ASN A 346 23.64 -29.34 18.04
C ASN A 346 22.69 -30.25 18.84
N GLY A 347 21.46 -30.46 18.36
CA GLY A 347 20.44 -31.28 19.02
C GLY A 347 19.82 -30.61 20.25
N LEU A 348 19.97 -29.28 20.35
CA LEU A 348 19.38 -28.45 21.40
C LEU A 348 18.07 -27.85 20.88
N SER A 349 17.13 -27.61 21.79
CA SER A 349 15.85 -26.96 21.51
C SER A 349 15.69 -25.74 22.40
N VAL A 350 14.86 -24.79 21.99
CA VAL A 350 14.54 -23.62 22.80
C VAL A 350 13.63 -24.04 23.96
N ASP A 351 14.26 -24.46 25.06
CA ASP A 351 13.57 -24.92 26.27
C ASP A 351 13.25 -23.72 27.19
N PRO A 352 11.96 -23.45 27.50
CA PRO A 352 11.56 -22.40 28.42
C PRO A 352 12.26 -22.45 29.79
N ALA A 353 12.69 -23.63 30.24
CA ALA A 353 13.41 -23.79 31.50
C ALA A 353 14.76 -23.05 31.53
N ASN A 354 15.38 -22.81 30.37
CA ASN A 354 16.68 -22.14 30.25
C ASN A 354 16.58 -20.60 30.26
N TYR A 355 15.36 -20.07 30.19
CA TYR A 355 15.10 -18.65 30.07
C TYR A 355 14.53 -18.06 31.37
N GLU A 356 14.82 -16.78 31.60
CA GLU A 356 14.22 -15.96 32.65
C GLU A 356 13.47 -14.78 32.03
N LEU A 357 12.28 -14.50 32.54
CA LEU A 357 11.51 -13.32 32.18
C LEU A 357 12.20 -12.09 32.79
N VAL A 358 12.70 -11.19 31.94
CA VAL A 358 13.43 -9.99 32.38
C VAL A 358 12.60 -8.72 32.30
N TYR A 359 11.57 -8.70 31.46
CA TYR A 359 10.75 -7.51 31.24
C TYR A 359 9.37 -7.85 30.67
N THR A 360 8.35 -7.08 31.06
CA THR A 360 7.00 -7.12 30.47
C THR A 360 6.47 -5.69 30.41
N ALA A 361 5.90 -5.29 29.27
CA ALA A 361 5.29 -3.98 29.08
C ALA A 361 4.11 -4.05 28.10
N PRO A 362 3.16 -3.08 28.15
CA PRO A 362 2.06 -3.01 27.20
C PRO A 362 2.58 -2.77 25.78
N LEU A 363 1.87 -3.30 24.80
CA LEU A 363 2.12 -3.10 23.39
C LEU A 363 1.36 -1.84 22.94
N THR A 364 2.02 -0.99 22.17
CA THR A 364 1.36 0.16 21.52
C THR A 364 1.11 -0.15 20.04
N GLU A 365 0.21 0.56 19.38
CA GLU A 365 -0.07 0.38 17.93
C GLU A 365 1.17 0.57 17.03
N ARG A 366 2.22 1.23 17.54
CA ARG A 366 3.50 1.42 16.86
C ARG A 366 4.55 0.34 17.18
N ASP A 367 4.24 -0.57 18.10
CA ASP A 367 5.17 -1.60 18.54
C ASP A 367 5.10 -2.85 17.64
N ASN A 368 6.22 -3.19 17.02
CA ASN A 368 6.48 -4.44 16.31
C ASN A 368 7.83 -5.02 16.75
N LEU A 369 8.20 -6.22 16.29
CA LEU A 369 9.43 -6.88 16.74
C LEU A 369 10.70 -6.03 16.48
N GLU A 370 10.76 -5.30 15.37
CA GLU A 370 11.89 -4.42 15.03
C GLU A 370 11.92 -3.15 15.87
N SER A 371 10.76 -2.55 16.18
CA SER A 371 10.68 -1.38 17.06
C SER A 371 11.03 -1.76 18.51
N ILE A 372 10.61 -2.93 18.98
CA ILE A 372 11.02 -3.50 20.28
C ILE A 372 12.52 -3.71 20.27
N TYR A 373 13.09 -4.38 19.25
CA TYR A 373 14.53 -4.57 19.13
C TYR A 373 15.31 -3.24 19.20
N THR A 374 14.83 -2.23 18.48
CA THR A 374 15.44 -0.89 18.42
C THR A 374 15.35 -0.19 19.77
N ARG A 375 14.18 -0.20 20.41
CA ARG A 375 13.92 0.45 21.71
C ARG A 375 14.84 -0.08 22.81
N PHE A 376 15.01 -1.39 22.94
CA PHE A 376 15.86 -1.94 24.02
C PHE A 376 17.38 -1.87 23.72
N ASN A 377 17.75 -1.52 22.48
CA ASN A 377 19.16 -1.36 22.08
C ASN A 377 19.62 0.10 21.98
N ILE A 378 18.75 1.03 21.60
CA ILE A 378 19.07 2.46 21.43
C ILE A 378 18.45 3.28 22.57
N ASP A 379 17.14 3.18 22.76
CA ASP A 379 16.35 4.01 23.69
C ASP A 379 15.84 3.21 24.90
N ARG A 380 16.79 2.58 25.60
CA ARG A 380 16.49 1.58 26.64
C ARG A 380 15.64 2.15 27.79
N PRO A 381 14.52 1.51 28.15
CA PRO A 381 13.71 1.90 29.31
C PRO A 381 14.49 1.87 30.63
N ALA A 382 14.23 2.81 31.54
CA ALA A 382 14.97 2.95 32.80
C ALA A 382 14.71 1.81 33.81
N ASP A 383 13.58 1.14 33.66
CA ASP A 383 13.10 -0.02 34.43
C ASP A 383 13.54 -1.37 33.85
N PHE A 384 14.21 -1.37 32.69
CA PHE A 384 14.76 -2.58 32.09
C PHE A 384 16.09 -2.98 32.75
N HIS A 385 16.11 -4.17 33.36
CA HIS A 385 17.27 -4.68 34.11
C HIS A 385 18.06 -5.80 33.39
N GLY A 386 17.63 -6.20 32.19
CA GLY A 386 18.32 -7.18 31.34
C GLY A 386 19.49 -6.59 30.52
N HIS A 387 20.14 -7.43 29.72
CA HIS A 387 21.12 -6.99 28.72
C HIS A 387 20.44 -6.53 27.43
N SER A 388 21.20 -5.89 26.54
CA SER A 388 20.73 -5.56 25.18
C SER A 388 20.13 -6.79 24.49
N LEU A 389 19.02 -6.59 23.76
CA LEU A 389 18.43 -7.64 22.93
C LEU A 389 19.48 -8.14 21.93
N SER A 390 19.76 -9.42 21.97
CA SER A 390 20.84 -10.06 21.23
C SER A 390 20.46 -11.47 20.78
N VAL A 391 21.23 -12.04 19.86
CA VAL A 391 21.04 -13.42 19.41
C VAL A 391 20.94 -14.34 20.63
N SER A 392 19.92 -15.20 20.66
CA SER A 392 19.50 -16.06 21.77
C SER A 392 18.43 -15.54 22.73
N ASP A 393 18.04 -14.27 22.65
CA ASP A 393 16.91 -13.72 23.42
C ASP A 393 15.56 -14.06 22.77
N ILE A 394 14.49 -14.06 23.55
CA ILE A 394 13.13 -14.37 23.06
C ILE A 394 12.18 -13.23 23.42
N VAL A 395 11.39 -12.80 22.45
CA VAL A 395 10.29 -11.84 22.63
C VAL A 395 8.97 -12.59 22.44
N VAL A 396 8.12 -12.56 23.46
CA VAL A 396 6.76 -13.08 23.40
C VAL A 396 5.79 -11.92 23.23
N LEU A 397 4.97 -11.96 22.18
CA LEU A 397 3.90 -11.00 21.95
C LEU A 397 2.58 -11.61 22.42
N HIS A 398 1.84 -10.86 23.23
CA HIS A 398 0.49 -11.15 23.68
C HIS A 398 -0.44 -10.17 22.94
N GLN A 399 -1.02 -10.61 21.82
CA GLN A 399 -1.87 -9.77 20.97
C GLN A 399 -3.17 -10.52 20.63
N ASP A 400 -4.31 -9.83 20.70
CA ASP A 400 -5.62 -10.39 20.30
C ASP A 400 -5.97 -11.72 21.02
N GLY A 401 -5.50 -11.88 22.27
CA GLY A 401 -5.68 -13.11 23.05
C GLY A 401 -4.83 -14.30 22.57
N LYS A 402 -3.81 -14.07 21.73
CA LYS A 402 -2.88 -15.08 21.23
C LYS A 402 -1.43 -14.73 21.59
N ASP A 403 -0.73 -15.73 22.11
CA ASP A 403 0.70 -15.62 22.41
C ASP A 403 1.54 -16.13 21.23
N THR A 404 2.54 -15.36 20.82
CA THR A 404 3.54 -15.77 19.82
C THR A 404 4.95 -15.53 20.33
N ALA A 405 5.83 -16.54 20.26
CA ALA A 405 7.21 -16.46 20.72
C ALA A 405 8.18 -16.34 19.55
N HIS A 406 9.10 -15.37 19.64
CA HIS A 406 10.02 -14.98 18.58
C HIS A 406 11.46 -14.96 19.11
N TYR A 407 12.31 -15.82 18.58
CA TYR A 407 13.72 -15.92 18.88
C TYR A 407 14.52 -14.87 18.11
N CYS A 408 15.34 -14.08 18.79
CA CYS A 408 16.26 -13.14 18.17
C CYS A 408 17.38 -13.92 17.47
N ASP A 409 17.39 -13.89 16.14
CA ASP A 409 18.33 -14.64 15.32
C ASP A 409 19.42 -13.70 14.74
N ARG A 410 20.33 -14.25 13.94
CA ARG A 410 21.40 -13.47 13.28
C ARG A 410 20.85 -12.36 12.38
N PHE A 411 19.68 -12.58 11.80
CA PHE A 411 18.96 -11.62 10.97
C PHE A 411 17.48 -11.65 11.36
N GLY A 412 17.02 -10.62 12.06
CA GLY A 412 15.63 -10.50 12.50
C GLY A 412 15.22 -11.55 13.54
N PHE A 413 13.97 -12.00 13.46
CA PHE A 413 13.34 -12.89 14.42
C PHE A 413 12.80 -14.18 13.77
N SER A 414 13.01 -15.30 14.44
CA SER A 414 12.52 -16.63 14.05
C SER A 414 11.42 -17.10 15.02
N GLN A 415 10.27 -17.54 14.53
CA GLN A 415 9.19 -18.03 15.41
C GLN A 415 9.58 -19.36 16.07
N VAL A 416 9.38 -19.45 17.38
CA VAL A 416 9.66 -20.62 18.23
C VAL A 416 8.42 -21.04 19.02
N PRO A 417 7.37 -21.57 18.35
CA PRO A 417 6.13 -21.96 19.02
C PRO A 417 6.33 -23.01 20.11
N GLU A 418 7.39 -23.81 20.04
CA GLU A 418 7.78 -24.78 21.08
C GLU A 418 8.05 -24.15 22.46
N PHE A 419 8.35 -22.85 22.50
CA PHE A 419 8.59 -22.11 23.73
C PHE A 419 7.32 -21.90 24.57
N LEU A 420 6.15 -21.81 23.93
CA LEU A 420 4.88 -21.58 24.63
C LEU A 420 4.19 -22.89 25.02
N GLU A 421 4.39 -23.96 24.24
CA GLU A 421 3.72 -25.25 24.43
C GLU A 421 4.71 -26.44 24.36
N PRO A 422 5.56 -26.65 25.39
CA PRO A 422 6.61 -27.68 25.37
C PRO A 422 6.10 -29.12 25.25
N GLU A 423 4.82 -29.38 25.55
CA GLU A 423 4.18 -30.70 25.37
C GLU A 423 3.71 -30.95 23.92
N ARG A 424 3.39 -29.90 23.15
CA ARG A 424 2.95 -29.99 21.74
C ARG A 424 4.13 -30.09 20.76
N ALA A 425 5.30 -29.60 21.15
CA ALA A 425 6.56 -29.66 20.38
C ALA A 425 7.13 -31.08 20.21
N LYS A 426 6.62 -32.09 20.93
CA LYS A 426 7.04 -33.50 20.76
C LYS A 426 6.43 -34.18 19.54
N GLU A 427 5.50 -33.54 18.83
CA GLU A 427 4.77 -34.16 17.70
C GLU A 427 5.09 -33.59 16.30
N VAL A 428 6.00 -32.60 16.19
CA VAL A 428 6.50 -32.12 14.88
C VAL A 428 8.02 -32.06 14.88
N THR A 429 8.67 -33.23 14.93
CA THR A 429 10.05 -33.33 14.47
C THR A 429 10.00 -33.47 12.96
N ILE A 430 10.36 -32.44 12.19
CA ILE A 430 10.70 -32.65 10.78
C ILE A 430 11.93 -33.57 10.81
N PRO A 431 11.84 -34.83 10.37
CA PRO A 431 12.96 -35.75 10.45
C PRO A 431 14.11 -35.18 9.61
N THR A 432 15.33 -35.24 10.15
CA THR A 432 16.50 -34.74 9.41
C THR A 432 16.82 -35.67 8.22
N PRO A 433 17.38 -35.15 7.11
CA PRO A 433 17.68 -35.98 5.94
C PRO A 433 18.58 -37.18 6.23
N ASP A 434 19.48 -37.07 7.22
CA ASP A 434 20.34 -38.16 7.70
C ASP A 434 19.54 -39.27 8.44
N GLN A 435 18.45 -38.92 9.11
CA GLN A 435 17.59 -39.89 9.81
C GLN A 435 16.69 -40.67 8.86
N MET A 436 16.42 -40.13 7.67
CA MET A 436 15.64 -40.77 6.60
C MET A 436 16.49 -41.26 5.43
N GLU A 437 17.81 -41.38 5.63
CA GLU A 437 18.69 -41.94 4.62
C GLU A 437 18.33 -43.40 4.32
N THR A 438 18.09 -43.70 3.05
CA THR A 438 17.71 -45.05 2.59
C THR A 438 18.93 -45.99 2.45
N GLY A 439 20.14 -45.44 2.57
CA GLY A 439 21.41 -46.14 2.34
C GLY A 439 21.76 -46.32 0.85
N GLU A 440 20.90 -45.86 -0.07
CA GLU A 440 21.17 -45.85 -1.50
C GLU A 440 22.00 -44.62 -1.89
N THR A 441 22.82 -44.75 -2.94
CA THR A 441 23.62 -43.64 -3.47
C THR A 441 23.40 -43.45 -4.96
N VAL A 442 23.21 -42.19 -5.38
CA VAL A 442 23.07 -41.79 -6.77
C VAL A 442 24.37 -41.14 -7.23
N ARG A 443 24.88 -41.55 -8.39
CA ARG A 443 26.05 -40.94 -9.02
C ARG A 443 25.63 -40.01 -10.14
N THR A 444 26.10 -38.78 -10.07
CA THR A 444 26.00 -37.79 -11.14
C THR A 444 27.42 -37.42 -11.61
N PRO A 445 27.58 -36.76 -12.77
CA PRO A 445 28.87 -36.21 -13.19
C PRO A 445 29.48 -35.21 -12.18
N ARG A 446 28.67 -34.68 -11.25
CA ARG A 446 29.05 -33.69 -10.25
C ARG A 446 29.35 -34.28 -8.86
N GLY A 447 29.09 -35.56 -8.63
CA GLY A 447 29.32 -36.20 -7.33
C GLY A 447 28.46 -37.43 -7.08
N SER A 448 28.74 -38.12 -5.97
CA SER A 448 27.88 -39.20 -5.44
C SER A 448 27.09 -38.66 -4.24
N PHE A 449 25.77 -38.83 -4.24
CA PHE A 449 24.86 -38.30 -3.23
C PHE A 449 24.05 -39.43 -2.59
N TYR A 450 23.78 -39.33 -1.28
CA TYR A 450 22.95 -40.29 -0.56
C TYR A 450 21.47 -40.00 -0.78
N VAL A 451 20.66 -41.05 -0.95
CA VAL A 451 19.21 -40.93 -1.18
C VAL A 451 18.47 -40.87 0.15
N THR A 452 17.66 -39.85 0.33
CA THR A 452 16.75 -39.72 1.47
C THR A 452 15.31 -40.00 1.05
N ALA A 453 14.53 -40.58 1.96
CA ALA A 453 13.11 -40.87 1.74
C ALA A 453 12.20 -39.63 1.94
N MET A 454 12.79 -38.46 2.18
CA MET A 454 12.05 -37.20 2.29
C MET A 454 11.54 -36.71 0.92
N SER A 455 10.38 -36.05 0.92
CA SER A 455 9.87 -35.36 -0.28
C SER A 455 10.67 -34.08 -0.56
N ARG A 456 10.48 -33.50 -1.75
CA ARG A 456 11.11 -32.22 -2.11
C ARG A 456 10.72 -31.11 -1.15
N GLU A 457 9.44 -31.01 -0.83
CA GLU A 457 8.86 -29.99 0.07
C GLU A 457 9.39 -30.17 1.49
N GLN A 458 9.57 -31.41 1.94
CA GLN A 458 10.19 -31.72 3.23
C GLN A 458 11.67 -31.34 3.27
N MET A 459 12.40 -31.51 2.16
CA MET A 459 13.78 -31.05 2.04
C MET A 459 13.90 -29.53 1.99
N GLU A 460 13.01 -28.85 1.27
CA GLU A 460 12.94 -27.38 1.22
C GLU A 460 12.58 -26.79 2.60
N ALA A 461 11.62 -27.39 3.31
CA ALA A 461 11.29 -27.04 4.70
C ALA A 461 12.45 -27.32 5.68
N ALA A 462 13.31 -28.30 5.38
CA ALA A 462 14.53 -28.57 6.13
C ALA A 462 15.74 -27.69 5.69
N GLY A 463 15.53 -26.70 4.82
CA GLY A 463 16.56 -25.74 4.39
C GLY A 463 17.48 -26.24 3.27
N TYR A 464 17.11 -27.30 2.54
CA TYR A 464 17.85 -27.80 1.37
C TYR A 464 17.18 -27.31 0.08
N GLY A 465 17.88 -26.51 -0.70
CA GLY A 465 17.40 -26.00 -1.99
C GLY A 465 17.74 -26.92 -3.15
N LEU A 466 16.96 -26.85 -4.23
CA LEU A 466 17.23 -27.61 -5.46
C LEU A 466 18.52 -27.14 -6.13
N HIS A 467 19.50 -28.03 -6.28
CA HIS A 467 20.77 -27.72 -6.92
C HIS A 467 20.79 -28.16 -8.39
N HIS A 468 20.35 -29.39 -8.69
CA HIS A 468 20.24 -29.93 -10.06
C HIS A 468 19.52 -31.28 -10.05
N GLN A 469 19.13 -31.77 -11.23
CA GLN A 469 18.53 -33.09 -11.41
C GLN A 469 19.58 -34.12 -11.87
N SER A 470 19.38 -35.41 -11.54
CA SER A 470 20.18 -36.51 -12.07
C SER A 470 19.98 -36.69 -13.58
N ASP A 471 21.00 -37.22 -14.27
CA ASP A 471 20.97 -37.41 -15.73
C ASP A 471 19.83 -38.30 -16.23
N ASP A 472 19.31 -39.20 -15.38
CA ASP A 472 18.18 -40.07 -15.66
C ASP A 472 16.81 -39.44 -15.34
N GLY A 473 16.80 -38.20 -14.83
CA GLY A 473 15.60 -37.45 -14.47
C GLY A 473 14.86 -37.96 -13.23
N LYS A 474 15.36 -39.03 -12.58
CA LYS A 474 14.65 -39.71 -11.50
C LYS A 474 14.86 -39.11 -10.12
N TYR A 475 15.95 -38.36 -9.93
CA TYR A 475 16.31 -37.80 -8.64
C TYR A 475 16.61 -36.31 -8.75
N LEU A 476 16.13 -35.56 -7.76
CA LEU A 476 16.49 -34.16 -7.53
C LEU A 476 17.60 -34.11 -6.48
N ILE A 477 18.70 -33.44 -6.78
CA ILE A 477 19.79 -33.22 -5.83
C ILE A 477 19.51 -31.91 -5.10
N MET A 478 19.20 -32.03 -3.81
CA MET A 478 18.86 -30.93 -2.91
C MET A 478 20.05 -30.67 -1.99
N GLY A 479 20.54 -29.43 -1.92
CA GLY A 479 21.72 -29.04 -1.15
C GLY A 479 21.54 -27.74 -0.39
N ASN A 480 22.22 -27.62 0.74
CA ASN A 480 22.19 -26.43 1.62
C ASN A 480 23.56 -25.73 1.71
N GLY A 481 24.43 -25.96 0.72
CA GLY A 481 25.79 -25.39 0.66
C GLY A 481 26.87 -26.19 1.39
N THR A 482 26.53 -27.06 2.35
CA THR A 482 27.50 -27.92 3.06
C THR A 482 27.26 -29.42 2.84
N ARG A 483 26.00 -29.85 2.69
CA ARG A 483 25.62 -31.22 2.36
C ARG A 483 24.60 -31.24 1.24
N ALA A 484 24.51 -32.38 0.55
CA ALA A 484 23.57 -32.59 -0.53
C ALA A 484 23.06 -34.04 -0.51
N PHE A 485 21.75 -34.19 -0.71
CA PHE A 485 21.05 -35.47 -0.75
C PHE A 485 20.24 -35.57 -2.04
N ALA A 486 19.98 -36.80 -2.48
CA ALA A 486 19.10 -37.09 -3.59
C ALA A 486 17.69 -37.42 -3.08
N VAL A 487 16.67 -36.76 -3.61
CA VAL A 487 15.25 -37.11 -3.41
C VAL A 487 14.63 -37.58 -4.70
N LEU A 488 13.62 -38.45 -4.64
CA LEU A 488 12.90 -38.89 -5.82
C LEU A 488 12.15 -37.72 -6.47
N ALA A 489 12.28 -37.58 -7.78
CA ALA A 489 11.44 -36.66 -8.56
C ALA A 489 10.05 -37.31 -8.70
N GLU A 490 9.04 -36.81 -7.98
CA GLU A 490 7.67 -37.30 -8.14
C GLU A 490 7.16 -37.08 -9.58
N GLN A 491 6.66 -38.15 -10.20
CA GLN A 491 5.89 -38.08 -11.44
C GLN A 491 4.41 -37.83 -11.13
N PRO A 492 3.65 -37.15 -12.01
CA PRO A 492 2.22 -36.96 -11.79
C PRO A 492 1.48 -38.30 -11.84
N GLU A 493 0.73 -38.55 -10.77
CA GLU A 493 -0.44 -39.42 -10.59
C GLU A 493 -0.35 -40.89 -11.01
N LYS A 494 -0.21 -41.77 -10.00
CA LYS A 494 -0.76 -43.12 -10.04
C LYS A 494 -2.13 -43.13 -9.37
N ASP A 495 -3.17 -43.34 -10.19
CA ASP A 495 -4.45 -43.98 -9.92
C ASP A 495 -4.87 -44.11 -8.43
N ASN A 496 -5.76 -43.22 -8.00
CA ASN A 496 -6.56 -43.42 -6.79
C ASN A 496 -7.91 -44.09 -7.18
N PRO A 497 -8.13 -45.39 -6.93
CA PRO A 497 -9.21 -46.20 -7.50
C PRO A 497 -10.60 -45.97 -6.87
N LEU A 498 -10.81 -44.86 -6.15
CA LEU A 498 -12.08 -44.58 -5.46
C LEU A 498 -13.01 -43.64 -6.22
N ARG A 499 -12.55 -43.01 -7.31
CA ARG A 499 -13.41 -42.12 -8.12
C ARG A 499 -14.31 -42.86 -9.12
N THR A 500 -14.01 -44.13 -9.41
CA THR A 500 -14.78 -44.96 -10.36
C THR A 500 -16.09 -45.50 -9.76
N ALA A 501 -16.30 -45.42 -8.45
CA ALA A 501 -17.50 -45.95 -7.81
C ALA A 501 -18.68 -44.97 -7.75
N GLU A 502 -18.47 -43.65 -7.88
CA GLU A 502 -19.55 -42.66 -7.79
C GLU A 502 -20.03 -42.07 -9.12
N MET A 503 -19.32 -42.30 -10.23
CA MET A 503 -19.81 -41.88 -11.57
C MET A 503 -20.66 -42.93 -12.30
N THR A 504 -20.98 -44.06 -11.67
CA THR A 504 -21.84 -45.11 -12.26
C THR A 504 -23.34 -44.91 -12.09
N LEU A 505 -23.81 -43.75 -11.60
CA LEU A 505 -25.24 -43.55 -11.32
C LEU A 505 -25.97 -42.50 -12.18
N GLU A 506 -25.32 -41.78 -13.09
CA GLU A 506 -26.00 -40.65 -13.77
C GLU A 506 -25.95 -40.61 -15.31
N ASP A 507 -25.34 -41.59 -15.99
CA ASP A 507 -25.23 -41.59 -17.47
C ASP A 507 -26.26 -42.48 -18.20
N ASP A 508 -27.47 -42.65 -17.65
CA ASP A 508 -28.58 -43.37 -18.29
C ASP A 508 -29.76 -42.45 -18.71
N TYR A 509 -29.46 -41.26 -19.23
CA TYR A 509 -30.46 -40.43 -19.93
C TYR A 509 -29.96 -39.95 -21.30
N GLY A 510 -29.81 -40.90 -22.23
CA GLY A 510 -29.50 -40.58 -23.63
C GLY A 510 -29.96 -41.60 -24.67
N MET A 511 -30.73 -42.62 -24.29
CA MET A 511 -31.26 -43.63 -25.22
C MET A 511 -32.57 -43.14 -25.86
N ILE A 512 -32.46 -42.30 -26.88
CA ILE A 512 -33.55 -42.11 -27.86
C ILE A 512 -32.98 -42.31 -29.26
N ASP A 513 -33.43 -43.39 -29.91
CA ASP A 513 -33.34 -43.68 -31.35
C ASP A 513 -32.01 -44.14 -31.97
N GLY A 514 -31.36 -45.14 -31.36
CA GLY A 514 -30.86 -46.33 -32.09
C GLY A 514 -29.94 -46.17 -33.31
N VAL A 515 -29.32 -45.00 -33.53
CA VAL A 515 -28.47 -44.74 -34.69
C VAL A 515 -27.14 -44.15 -34.23
N ILE A 516 -26.12 -45.00 -34.27
CA ILE A 516 -24.72 -44.60 -34.28
C ILE A 516 -24.49 -43.86 -35.60
N ASN A 517 -24.09 -42.58 -35.56
CA ASN A 517 -23.47 -41.98 -36.74
C ASN A 517 -22.22 -41.19 -36.36
N ASN A 518 -21.11 -41.63 -36.94
CA ASN A 518 -19.74 -41.19 -36.70
C ASN A 518 -19.25 -40.42 -37.93
N GLY A 519 -18.71 -39.21 -37.73
CA GLY A 519 -17.90 -38.48 -38.73
C GLY A 519 -18.22 -36.97 -38.75
N LYS A 520 -17.27 -36.03 -38.66
CA LYS A 520 -15.81 -36.03 -38.73
C LYS A 520 -15.27 -35.11 -37.62
N ARG A 521 -14.36 -35.58 -36.77
CA ARG A 521 -13.67 -34.76 -35.75
C ARG A 521 -12.17 -34.80 -36.02
N GLY A 522 -11.73 -33.99 -36.99
CA GLY A 522 -10.35 -33.92 -37.46
C GLY A 522 -9.72 -32.53 -37.35
N GLU A 523 -10.43 -31.53 -36.84
CA GLU A 523 -9.93 -30.13 -36.75
C GLU A 523 -9.81 -29.60 -35.31
N GLU A 524 -10.19 -30.39 -34.30
CA GLU A 524 -10.07 -29.99 -32.88
C GLU A 524 -8.82 -30.53 -32.18
N VAL A 525 -8.06 -31.43 -32.81
CA VAL A 525 -6.88 -32.07 -32.17
C VAL A 525 -5.58 -31.31 -32.44
N GLU A 526 -5.50 -30.47 -33.49
CA GLU A 526 -4.35 -29.57 -33.66
C GLU A 526 -4.48 -28.28 -32.85
N LYS A 527 -5.70 -27.74 -32.68
CA LYS A 527 -5.94 -26.60 -31.78
C LYS A 527 -5.74 -26.92 -30.28
N ALA A 528 -5.72 -28.20 -29.91
CA ALA A 528 -5.47 -28.63 -28.53
C ALA A 528 -3.99 -28.93 -28.24
N LYS A 529 -3.13 -29.03 -29.27
CA LYS A 529 -1.68 -29.27 -29.09
C LYS A 529 -0.86 -27.99 -29.04
N GLU A 530 -1.29 -26.92 -29.72
CA GLU A 530 -0.63 -25.61 -29.60
C GLU A 530 -0.81 -24.97 -28.20
N THR A 531 -1.88 -25.34 -27.49
CA THR A 531 -2.13 -24.85 -26.12
C THR A 531 -1.35 -25.62 -25.05
N ALA A 532 -0.85 -26.83 -25.36
CA ALA A 532 -0.17 -27.71 -24.40
C ALA A 532 1.35 -27.47 -24.29
N GLU A 533 1.97 -26.75 -25.22
CA GLU A 533 3.38 -26.31 -25.12
C GLU A 533 3.55 -24.96 -24.37
N ARG A 534 2.45 -24.38 -23.87
CA ARG A 534 2.44 -23.15 -23.07
C ARG A 534 2.28 -23.38 -21.56
N GLY A 535 2.47 -24.60 -21.08
CA GLY A 535 2.48 -24.94 -19.65
C GLY A 535 3.81 -24.63 -18.97
N GLY A 536 4.25 -23.37 -19.02
CA GLY A 536 5.29 -22.86 -18.13
C GLY A 536 4.63 -22.45 -16.82
N THR A 537 5.19 -22.89 -15.68
CA THR A 537 4.82 -22.49 -14.32
C THR A 537 4.32 -21.04 -14.24
N GLU A 538 3.02 -20.84 -14.01
CA GLU A 538 2.48 -19.55 -13.59
C GLU A 538 3.04 -19.27 -12.19
N LYS A 539 4.20 -18.61 -12.15
CA LYS A 539 4.56 -17.79 -11.02
C LYS A 539 3.43 -16.78 -10.88
N LYS A 540 2.77 -16.72 -9.72
CA LYS A 540 1.95 -15.55 -9.38
C LYS A 540 2.87 -14.33 -9.60
N THR A 541 2.56 -13.51 -10.59
CA THR A 541 3.34 -12.31 -10.90
C THR A 541 3.43 -11.47 -9.63
N SER A 542 4.63 -10.99 -9.32
CA SER A 542 4.82 -10.17 -8.13
C SER A 542 3.93 -8.92 -8.22
N ILE A 543 3.51 -8.34 -7.09
CA ILE A 543 2.67 -7.11 -7.07
C ILE A 543 3.26 -6.04 -8.01
N ARG A 544 4.60 -5.91 -8.01
CA ARG A 544 5.36 -5.01 -8.87
C ARG A 544 5.23 -5.31 -10.37
N GLU A 545 5.19 -6.58 -10.75
CA GLU A 545 5.05 -7.01 -12.15
C GLU A 545 3.61 -6.78 -12.64
N ARG A 546 2.61 -7.06 -11.80
CA ARG A 546 1.22 -6.68 -12.09
C ARG A 546 1.11 -5.16 -12.25
N LEU A 547 1.82 -4.39 -11.42
CA LEU A 547 1.80 -2.93 -11.45
C LEU A 547 2.43 -2.35 -12.72
N GLU A 548 3.54 -2.93 -13.17
CA GLU A 548 4.16 -2.58 -14.45
C GLU A 548 3.24 -2.91 -15.64
N ASP A 549 2.53 -4.05 -15.59
CA ASP A 549 1.53 -4.41 -16.58
C ASP A 549 0.32 -3.46 -16.54
N ALA A 550 -0.12 -3.05 -15.35
CA ALA A 550 -1.18 -2.06 -15.16
C ALA A 550 -0.78 -0.69 -15.73
N LYS A 551 0.43 -0.21 -15.44
CA LYS A 551 1.00 1.02 -16.04
C LYS A 551 1.00 0.94 -17.55
N LYS A 552 1.42 -0.20 -18.10
CA LYS A 552 1.45 -0.42 -19.55
C LYS A 552 0.03 -0.42 -20.15
N GLU A 553 -0.92 -1.12 -19.53
CA GLU A 553 -2.32 -1.15 -19.98
C GLU A 553 -2.99 0.23 -19.87
N CYS A 554 -2.70 1.01 -18.82
CA CYS A 554 -3.18 2.38 -18.62
C CYS A 554 -2.62 3.34 -19.67
N SER A 555 -1.33 3.25 -19.98
CA SER A 555 -0.68 4.12 -20.98
C SER A 555 -1.30 3.98 -22.39
N GLU A 556 -1.93 2.83 -22.68
CA GLU A 556 -2.66 2.60 -23.94
C GLU A 556 -4.06 3.25 -23.92
N ARG A 557 -4.65 3.46 -22.74
CA ARG A 557 -5.96 4.12 -22.54
C ARG A 557 -5.79 5.63 -22.41
N LYS A 558 -5.37 6.33 -23.46
CA LYS A 558 -5.17 7.81 -23.42
C LYS A 558 -6.40 8.59 -22.92
N PRO A 559 -6.22 9.74 -22.24
CA PRO A 559 -7.33 10.58 -21.79
C PRO A 559 -8.17 11.09 -22.99
N PRO A 560 -9.50 11.26 -22.83
CA PRO A 560 -10.35 11.68 -23.93
C PRO A 560 -10.05 13.14 -24.34
N GLU A 561 -9.63 13.32 -25.59
CA GLU A 561 -9.55 14.62 -26.27
C GLU A 561 -10.95 15.04 -26.76
N LYS A 562 -11.56 16.05 -26.12
CA LYS A 562 -12.75 16.70 -26.67
C LYS A 562 -12.31 17.63 -27.82
N GLY A 563 -12.45 17.17 -29.06
CA GLY A 563 -12.25 18.01 -30.24
C GLY A 563 -13.16 19.25 -30.25
N ARG A 564 -12.60 20.44 -30.41
CA ARG A 564 -13.37 21.70 -30.56
C ARG A 564 -14.01 21.80 -31.97
N PRO A 565 -15.19 22.43 -32.09
CA PRO A 565 -15.81 22.74 -33.38
C PRO A 565 -15.02 23.84 -34.13
N GLY A 566 -14.92 23.70 -35.45
CA GLY A 566 -14.05 24.50 -36.31
C GLY A 566 -14.32 26.01 -36.28
N ARG A 567 -13.23 26.79 -36.26
CA ARG A 567 -13.21 28.24 -36.48
C ARG A 567 -13.70 28.59 -37.89
N GLU A 568 -14.77 29.36 -38.01
CA GLU A 568 -14.93 30.27 -39.16
C GLU A 568 -14.03 31.49 -38.95
N ALA A 569 -13.23 31.80 -39.96
CA ALA A 569 -12.29 32.93 -39.97
C ALA A 569 -13.04 34.27 -40.06
N PRO A 570 -12.63 35.32 -39.31
CA PRO A 570 -13.13 36.66 -39.56
C PRO A 570 -12.50 37.23 -40.83
N GLU A 571 -13.35 37.67 -41.75
CA GLU A 571 -12.96 38.41 -42.95
C GLU A 571 -12.17 39.67 -42.61
N HIS A 572 -11.06 39.88 -43.33
CA HIS A 572 -10.34 41.15 -43.39
C HIS A 572 -11.26 42.25 -43.93
N GLY A 573 -11.72 43.14 -43.05
CA GLY A 573 -12.28 44.44 -43.43
C GLY A 573 -11.16 45.45 -43.64
N GLY A 574 -10.94 45.86 -44.89
CA GLY A 574 -10.08 47.01 -45.21
C GLY A 574 -10.80 48.33 -44.95
N LEU A 575 -10.10 49.25 -44.28
CA LEU A 575 -9.82 50.63 -44.70
C LEU A 575 -8.96 51.33 -43.65
#